data_AF-A0A8H3TVX9-F1
#
_entry.id   AF-A0A8H3TVX9-F1
#
_cell.length_a   1.000
_cell.length_b   1.000
_cell.length_c   1.000
_cell.angle_alpha   90.00
_cell.angle_beta   90.00
_cell.angle_gamma   90.00
#
_symmetry.space_group_name_H-M   'P 1'
#
loop_
_entity.id
_entity.type
_entity.pdbx_description
1 polymer ?
#
loop_
_entity_poly.entity_id
_entity_poly.type
_entity_poly.pdbx_seq_one_letter_code
_entity_poly.pdbx_strand_id
1 'polypeptide(L)'
;MSNGRIDAIGGTLITTDPAAKMILRHMNEQRAVESRTVRAGDGRSRNVVIRDQFIIEDLDETHLLVKTDMLDEIKAEFQAQLEEFTFKAQVEAESGNAKPKQR
;
A
#
# COMPACT_ATOMS: atom_id res chain seq x y z
N MET A 1 10.38 -20.99 -33.89
CA MET A 1 11.17 -20.04 -33.10
C MET A 1 10.18 -19.08 -32.45
N SER A 2 9.97 -19.20 -31.14
CA SER A 2 9.08 -18.31 -30.40
C SER A 2 9.73 -16.92 -30.35
N ASN A 3 9.10 -15.93 -30.98
CA ASN A 3 9.52 -14.54 -30.87
C ASN A 3 9.27 -14.06 -29.44
N GLY A 4 10.28 -14.13 -28.59
CA GLY A 4 10.24 -13.59 -27.24
C GLY A 4 10.14 -12.08 -27.30
N ARG A 5 8.99 -11.53 -26.92
CA ARG A 5 8.82 -10.09 -26.72
C ARG A 5 9.41 -9.74 -25.36
N ILE A 6 10.43 -8.88 -25.35
CA ILE A 6 11.01 -8.32 -24.14
C ILE A 6 10.38 -6.95 -23.97
N ASP A 7 9.54 -6.80 -22.94
CA ASP A 7 8.99 -5.51 -22.53
C ASP A 7 9.80 -5.01 -21.33
N ALA A 8 10.34 -3.79 -21.44
CA ALA A 8 11.00 -3.11 -20.33
C ALA A 8 10.00 -2.17 -19.65
N ILE A 9 9.86 -2.30 -18.34
CA ILE A 9 8.94 -1.48 -17.54
C ILE A 9 9.78 -0.60 -16.61
N GLY A 10 9.54 0.71 -16.66
CA GLY A 10 10.13 1.66 -15.73
C GLY A 10 9.39 1.65 -14.40
N GLY A 11 10.14 1.68 -13.30
CA GLY A 11 9.58 1.72 -11.95
C GLY A 11 10.64 2.06 -10.92
N THR A 12 10.22 2.19 -9.67
CA THR A 12 11.11 2.43 -8.53
C THR A 12 11.18 1.18 -7.66
N LEU A 13 12.39 0.73 -7.39
CA LEU A 13 12.65 -0.36 -6.46
C LEU A 13 12.59 0.18 -5.02
N ILE A 14 11.77 -0.44 -4.20
CA ILE A 14 11.71 -0.20 -2.76
C ILE A 14 12.34 -1.38 -2.04
N THR A 15 13.28 -1.09 -1.14
CA THR A 15 13.86 -2.04 -0.18
C THR A 15 13.32 -1.70 1.21
N THR A 16 12.64 -2.65 1.85
CA THR A 16 12.13 -2.52 3.22
C THR A 16 12.33 -3.81 4.01
N ASP A 17 12.08 -3.76 5.32
CA ASP A 17 11.92 -4.99 6.11
C ASP A 17 10.60 -5.73 5.75
N PRO A 18 10.46 -7.01 6.13
CA PRO A 18 9.29 -7.81 5.79
C PRO A 18 7.97 -7.27 6.35
N ALA A 19 7.99 -6.62 7.52
CA ALA A 19 6.78 -6.09 8.14
C ALA A 19 6.29 -4.84 7.40
N ALA A 20 7.19 -3.91 7.08
CA ALA A 20 6.89 -2.76 6.24
C ALA A 20 6.33 -3.18 4.86
N LYS A 21 6.89 -4.23 4.27
CA LYS A 21 6.39 -4.78 3.01
C LYS A 21 4.95 -5.28 3.11
N MET A 22 4.58 -5.92 4.22
CA MET A 22 3.20 -6.36 4.42
C MET A 22 2.22 -5.19 4.45
N ILE A 23 2.59 -4.10 5.11
CA ILE A 23 1.78 -2.87 5.14
C ILE A 23 1.63 -2.31 3.72
N LEU A 24 2.72 -2.22 2.96
CA LEU A 24 2.67 -1.75 1.57
C LEU A 24 1.77 -2.62 0.67
N ARG A 25 1.79 -3.95 0.84
CA ARG A 25 0.85 -4.83 0.14
C ARG A 25 -0.59 -4.54 0.52
N HIS A 26 -0.86 -4.40 1.82
CA HIS A 26 -2.19 -4.13 2.32
C HIS A 26 -2.75 -2.81 1.76
N MET A 27 -1.94 -1.75 1.73
CA MET A 27 -2.28 -0.47 1.10
C MET A 27 -2.62 -0.63 -0.39
N ASN A 28 -1.83 -1.42 -1.12
CA ASN A 28 -2.05 -1.68 -2.55
C ASN A 28 -3.36 -2.46 -2.82
N GLU A 29 -3.72 -3.40 -1.93
CA GLU A 29 -4.98 -4.14 -2.01
C GLU A 29 -6.19 -3.24 -1.73
N GLN A 30 -6.11 -2.36 -0.73
CA GLN A 30 -7.19 -1.41 -0.41
C GLN A 30 -7.49 -0.47 -1.60
N ARG A 31 -6.45 0.09 -2.22
CA ARG A 31 -6.61 0.96 -3.41
C ARG A 31 -7.16 0.23 -4.63
N ALA A 32 -6.96 -1.09 -4.74
CA ALA A 32 -7.54 -1.89 -5.83
C ALA A 32 -9.07 -1.99 -5.74
N VAL A 33 -9.65 -1.84 -4.54
CA VAL A 33 -11.09 -1.99 -4.27
C VAL A 33 -11.86 -0.70 -4.57
N GLU A 34 -11.20 0.46 -4.57
CA GLU A 34 -11.80 1.76 -4.84
C GLU A 34 -12.14 1.95 -6.34
N SER A 35 -13.20 1.28 -6.79
CA SER A 35 -13.75 1.42 -8.15
C SER A 35 -14.38 2.81 -8.33
N ARG A 36 -13.61 3.77 -8.86
CA ARG A 36 -14.12 5.11 -9.15
C ARG A 36 -15.01 5.11 -10.41
N THR A 37 -16.31 5.38 -10.24
CA THR A 37 -17.21 5.62 -11.36
C THR A 37 -16.93 7.00 -11.97
N VAL A 38 -16.18 7.02 -13.08
CA VAL A 38 -15.94 8.25 -13.84
C VAL A 38 -17.13 8.55 -14.77
N ARG A 39 -17.73 9.73 -14.59
CA ARG A 39 -18.72 10.27 -15.54
C ARG A 39 -17.96 10.80 -16.75
N ALA A 40 -18.05 10.09 -17.87
CA ALA A 40 -17.56 10.60 -19.14
C ALA A 40 -18.43 11.81 -19.57
N GLY A 41 -17.80 12.82 -20.17
CA GLY A 41 -18.48 14.03 -20.66
C GLY A 41 -19.51 13.80 -21.77
N ASP A 42 -19.69 12.55 -22.22
CA ASP A 42 -20.70 12.11 -23.19
C ASP A 42 -22.05 11.72 -22.54
N GLY A 43 -22.20 11.89 -21.22
CA GLY A 43 -23.41 11.55 -20.48
C GLY A 43 -23.63 10.04 -20.29
N ARG A 44 -22.71 9.18 -20.74
CA ARG A 44 -22.76 7.73 -20.51
C ARG A 44 -21.88 7.37 -19.33
N SER A 45 -22.52 6.94 -18.23
CA SER A 45 -21.81 6.29 -17.12
C SER A 45 -21.23 4.97 -17.60
N ARG A 46 -19.92 4.92 -17.85
CA ARG A 46 -19.20 3.66 -18.03
C ARG A 46 -18.61 3.27 -16.69
N ASN A 47 -18.84 2.04 -16.28
CA ASN A 47 -18.12 1.48 -15.16
C ASN A 47 -16.69 1.17 -15.64
N VAL A 48 -15.76 2.09 -15.38
CA VAL A 48 -14.34 1.92 -15.69
C VAL A 48 -13.66 1.51 -14.39
N VAL A 49 -13.19 0.26 -14.34
CA VAL A 49 -12.40 -0.23 -13.21
C VAL A 49 -10.99 0.34 -13.36
N ILE A 50 -10.75 1.51 -12.76
CA ILE A 50 -9.39 2.05 -12.62
C ILE A 50 -8.75 1.29 -11.47
N ARG A 51 -7.90 0.31 -11.78
CA ARG A 51 -7.09 -0.37 -10.76
C ARG A 51 -5.99 0.59 -10.33
N ASP A 52 -6.15 1.24 -9.20
CA ASP A 52 -5.18 2.21 -8.66
C ASP A 52 -4.06 1.53 -7.86
N GLN A 53 -3.65 0.35 -8.31
CA GLN A 53 -2.55 -0.42 -7.74
C GLN A 53 -1.23 0.24 -8.11
N PHE A 54 -0.35 0.41 -7.13
CA PHE A 54 0.97 1.01 -7.29
C PHE A 54 2.10 -0.02 -7.34
N ILE A 55 1.88 -1.25 -6.85
CA ILE A 55 2.85 -2.34 -6.97
C ILE A 55 2.80 -2.88 -8.40
N ILE A 56 3.94 -2.84 -9.08
CA ILE A 56 4.15 -3.43 -10.40
C ILE A 56 4.47 -4.91 -10.23
N GLU A 57 5.46 -5.20 -9.39
CA GLU A 57 5.95 -6.56 -9.18
C GLU A 57 6.49 -6.76 -7.76
N ASP A 58 6.32 -7.99 -7.30
CA ASP A 58 6.78 -8.49 -6.03
C ASP A 58 7.99 -9.40 -6.26
N LEU A 59 9.19 -8.91 -5.92
CA LEU A 59 10.45 -9.53 -6.33
C LEU A 59 10.95 -10.59 -5.34
N ASP A 60 10.99 -10.25 -4.05
CA ASP A 60 11.43 -11.13 -2.97
C ASP A 60 10.92 -10.60 -1.62
N GLU A 61 11.16 -11.27 -0.50
CA GLU A 61 10.67 -10.90 0.84
C GLU A 61 10.84 -9.42 1.26
N THR A 62 11.85 -8.72 0.75
CA THR A 62 12.24 -7.36 1.15
C THR A 62 12.18 -6.33 0.03
N HIS A 63 11.95 -6.77 -1.21
CA HIS A 63 11.95 -5.91 -2.40
C HIS A 63 10.59 -5.87 -3.09
N LEU A 64 10.18 -4.66 -3.47
CA LEU A 64 9.00 -4.38 -4.27
C LEU A 64 9.36 -3.43 -5.42
N LEU A 65 8.82 -3.69 -6.61
CA LEU A 65 8.85 -2.75 -7.72
C LEU A 65 7.53 -1.98 -7.77
N VAL A 66 7.59 -0.65 -7.68
CA VAL A 66 6.40 0.22 -7.67
C VAL A 66 6.42 1.25 -8.79
N LYS A 67 5.25 1.83 -9.09
CA LYS A 67 5.11 2.96 -10.02
C LYS A 67 5.78 4.21 -9.44
N THR A 68 6.66 4.83 -10.23
CA THR A 68 7.39 6.03 -9.83
C THR A 68 6.48 7.22 -9.55
N ASP A 69 5.38 7.36 -10.31
CA ASP A 69 4.45 8.48 -10.19
C ASP A 69 3.73 8.53 -8.83
N MET A 70 3.62 7.39 -8.14
CA MET A 70 2.88 7.26 -6.89
C MET A 70 3.79 7.23 -5.65
N LEU A 71 5.10 7.35 -5.83
CA LEU A 71 6.08 7.16 -4.76
C LEU A 71 5.86 8.13 -3.59
N ASP A 72 5.61 9.40 -3.89
CA ASP A 72 5.46 10.44 -2.87
C ASP A 72 4.17 10.25 -2.07
N GLU A 73 3.08 9.85 -2.73
CA GLU A 73 1.83 9.51 -2.05
C GLU A 73 1.98 8.29 -1.14
N ILE A 74 2.63 7.24 -1.63
CA ILE A 74 2.86 6.01 -0.86
C ILE A 74 3.69 6.32 0.39
N LYS A 75 4.74 7.13 0.27
CA LYS A 75 5.56 7.53 1.42
C LYS A 75 4.76 8.29 2.46
N ALA A 76 3.94 9.25 2.03
CA ALA A 76 3.11 10.05 2.93
C ALA A 76 2.07 9.18 3.66
N GLU A 77 1.38 8.30 2.93
CA GLU A 77 0.38 7.42 3.50
C GLU A 77 1.00 6.36 4.42
N PHE A 78 2.12 5.77 4.02
CA PHE A 78 2.86 4.82 4.84
C PHE A 78 3.32 5.43 6.16
N GLN A 79 3.84 6.66 6.12
CA GLN A 79 4.22 7.41 7.32
C GLN A 79 3.01 7.68 8.23
N ALA A 80 1.87 8.09 7.67
CA ALA A 80 0.65 8.33 8.43
C ALA A 80 0.14 7.05 9.12
N GLN A 81 0.19 5.91 8.42
CA GLN A 81 -0.18 4.62 9.00
C GLN A 81 0.78 4.20 10.12
N LEU A 82 2.09 4.40 9.94
CA LEU A 82 3.07 4.13 11.00
C LEU A 82 2.81 5.00 12.24
N GLU A 83 2.51 6.29 12.07
CA GLU A 83 2.18 7.19 13.17
C GLU A 83 0.92 6.74 13.92
N GLU A 84 -0.11 6.30 13.21
CA GLU A 84 -1.33 5.76 13.82
C GLU A 84 -1.04 4.50 14.65
N PHE A 85 -0.21 3.59 14.12
CA PHE A 85 0.21 2.38 14.86
C PHE A 85 1.09 2.71 16.07
N THR A 86 1.97 3.71 15.94
CA THR A 86 2.84 4.15 17.03
C THR A 86 2.05 4.82 18.15
N PHE A 87 1.04 5.63 17.80
CA PHE A 87 0.14 6.28 18.77
C PHE A 87 -0.70 5.25 19.53
N LYS A 88 -1.28 4.26 18.83
CA LYS A 88 -2.04 3.17 19.48
C LYS A 88 -1.20 2.38 20.48
N ALA A 89 0.05 2.06 20.12
CA ALA A 89 0.95 1.32 21.01
C ALA A 89 1.29 2.09 22.30
N GLN A 90 1.41 3.42 22.24
CA GLN A 90 1.67 4.24 23.43
C GLN A 90 0.43 4.35 24.34
N VAL A 91 -0.75 4.56 23.75
CA VAL A 91 -2.01 4.66 24.51
C VAL A 91 -2.34 3.35 25.24
N GLU A 92 -2.10 2.21 24.60
CA GLU A 92 -2.29 0.89 25.24
C GLU A 92 -1.29 0.63 26.37
N ALA A 93 -0.05 1.11 26.24
CA ALA A 93 0.96 1.00 27.29
C ALA A 93 0.61 1.86 28.52
N GLU A 94 -0.06 3.01 28.33
CA GLU A 94 -0.45 3.91 29.42
C GLU A 94 -1.79 3.52 30.08
N SER A 95 -2.69 2.85 29.35
CA SER A 95 -4.00 2.39 29.87
C SER A 95 -3.95 1.08 30.67
N GLY A 96 -2.78 0.42 30.75
CA GLY A 96 -2.60 -0.91 31.34
C GLY A 96 -2.16 -0.97 32.81
N ASN A 97 -2.46 0.01 33.66
CA ASN A 97 -2.11 -0.04 35.10
C ASN A 97 -3.34 0.07 36.02
N ALA A 98 -4.02 -1.07 36.22
CA ALA A 98 -4.79 -1.31 37.44
C ALA A 98 -4.51 -2.75 37.93
N LYS A 99 -3.56 -2.87 38.87
CA LYS A 99 -3.23 -4.11 39.60
C LYS A 99 -4.45 -4.66 40.37
N PRO A 100 -4.47 -5.97 40.68
CA PRO A 100 -4.86 -6.39 42.01
C PRO A 100 -3.66 -7.01 42.74
N LYS A 101 -3.36 -6.45 43.92
CA LYS A 101 -2.53 -7.08 44.95
C LYS A 101 -3.16 -8.42 45.33
N GLN A 102 -2.46 -9.53 45.15
CA GLN A 102 -2.80 -10.77 45.85
C GLN A 102 -2.14 -10.73 47.24
N ARG A 103 -2.97 -10.88 48.27
CA ARG A 103 -2.59 -11.09 49.68
C ARG A 103 -2.33 -12.57 49.91
#